data_AF-A0A820F7J3-F1
#
_entry.id   AF-A0A820F7J3-F1
#
_cell.length_a   1.000
_cell.length_b   1.000
_cell.length_c   1.000
_cell.angle_alpha   90.00
_cell.angle_beta   90.00
_cell.angle_gamma   90.00
#
_symmetry.space_group_name_H-M   'P 1'
#
loop_
_entity.id
_entity.type
_entity.pdbx_description
1 polymer ?
#
loop_
_entity_poly.entity_id
_entity_poly.type
_entity_poly.pdbx_seq_one_letter_code
_entity_poly.pdbx_strand_id
1 'polypeptide(L)'
;MWEEQQLSLLFRVLLRDPHLSFIDVGANIGVYTMFAAALRRFTIAIECFKPNVIRIVKAIQLEHVQNHVVLIENAIFSKSGQFVKLESIPDNIGSQAIKDILSINQSLNDPFIAKTIRFDDILPVLQKNHVRSAIMKVDIEGSEHLLCQTGHTIFEQFDIPVIQMEWQYVRRYKNRAEIVLDFFRKHNYIATQDICLQLDAAYAFQSWPSDVYWVKMNSSVCITG
;
A
#
# COMPACT_ATOMS: atom_id res chain seq x y z
N MET A 1 -1.64 1.23 -21.33
CA MET A 1 -2.32 -0.04 -21.00
C MET A 1 -1.44 -0.77 -19.99
N TRP A 2 -1.59 -0.50 -18.69
CA TRP A 2 -0.74 -1.12 -17.66
C TRP A 2 -1.49 -1.40 -16.34
N GLU A 3 -2.59 -0.71 -16.03
CA GLU A 3 -3.33 -0.92 -14.77
C GLU A 3 -4.47 -1.95 -14.80
N GLU A 4 -5.14 -2.18 -15.94
CA GLU A 4 -6.39 -2.98 -15.96
C GLU A 4 -6.21 -4.43 -15.50
N GLN A 5 -5.17 -5.13 -15.97
CA GLN A 5 -4.96 -6.54 -15.62
C GLN A 5 -4.58 -6.71 -14.14
N GLN A 6 -3.80 -5.79 -13.58
CA GLN A 6 -3.39 -5.82 -12.18
C GLN A 6 -4.53 -5.42 -11.23
N LEU A 7 -5.24 -4.33 -11.54
CA LEU A 7 -6.50 -3.96 -10.88
C LEU A 7 -7.45 -5.17 -10.84
N SER A 8 -7.53 -5.92 -11.94
CA SER A 8 -8.47 -7.04 -12.04
C SER A 8 -8.24 -8.13 -10.99
N LEU A 9 -7.01 -8.42 -10.58
CA LEU A 9 -6.74 -9.58 -9.74
C LEU A 9 -7.08 -9.32 -8.27
N LEU A 10 -6.59 -8.20 -7.73
CA LEU A 10 -6.87 -7.79 -6.35
C LEU A 10 -8.38 -7.57 -6.15
N PHE A 11 -9.06 -6.98 -7.14
CA PHE A 11 -10.52 -6.80 -7.06
C PHE A 11 -11.30 -8.10 -7.25
N ARG A 12 -10.81 -9.09 -8.01
CA ARG A 12 -11.44 -10.42 -8.04
C ARG A 12 -11.45 -11.07 -6.65
N VAL A 13 -10.39 -10.89 -5.86
CA VAL A 13 -10.36 -11.33 -4.45
C VAL A 13 -11.41 -10.57 -3.65
N LEU A 14 -11.44 -9.25 -3.76
CA LEU A 14 -12.38 -8.36 -3.05
C LEU A 14 -13.86 -8.59 -3.40
N LEU A 15 -14.13 -9.06 -4.62
CA LEU A 15 -15.47 -9.41 -5.09
C LEU A 15 -15.92 -10.78 -4.55
N ARG A 16 -14.99 -11.73 -4.40
CA ARG A 16 -15.29 -13.09 -3.91
C ARG A 16 -15.59 -13.14 -2.42
N ASP A 17 -14.93 -12.31 -1.63
CA ASP A 17 -15.18 -12.21 -0.19
C ASP A 17 -15.68 -10.80 0.19
N PRO A 18 -16.98 -10.66 0.50
CA PRO A 18 -17.54 -9.37 0.83
C PRO A 18 -17.17 -8.82 2.21
N HIS A 19 -16.51 -9.61 3.05
CA HIS A 19 -16.06 -9.20 4.38
C HIS A 19 -14.65 -8.60 4.37
N LEU A 20 -13.93 -8.68 3.24
CA LEU A 20 -12.62 -8.06 3.09
C LEU A 20 -12.74 -6.53 3.03
N SER A 21 -11.94 -5.87 3.87
CA SER A 21 -11.64 -4.44 3.73
C SER A 21 -10.49 -4.24 2.73
N PHE A 22 -10.23 -2.98 2.37
CA PHE A 22 -9.14 -2.61 1.48
C PHE A 22 -8.16 -1.64 2.17
N ILE A 23 -6.87 -1.85 1.99
CA ILE A 23 -5.82 -0.92 2.43
C ILE A 23 -5.00 -0.51 1.21
N ASP A 24 -5.04 0.76 0.86
CA ASP A 24 -4.34 1.36 -0.26
C ASP A 24 -3.17 2.21 0.27
N VAL A 25 -1.95 1.69 0.21
CA VAL A 25 -0.75 2.36 0.71
C VAL A 25 -0.01 2.99 -0.46
N GLY A 26 0.01 4.32 -0.51
CA GLY A 26 0.40 5.04 -1.73
C GLY A 26 -0.76 5.07 -2.71
N ALA A 27 -1.87 5.68 -2.27
CA ALA A 27 -3.10 5.71 -3.08
C ALA A 27 -2.95 6.52 -4.37
N ASN A 28 -1.91 7.33 -4.49
CA ASN A 28 -1.55 8.14 -5.65
C ASN A 28 -2.77 8.96 -6.11
N ILE A 29 -3.22 8.79 -7.35
CA ILE A 29 -4.40 9.51 -7.87
C ILE A 29 -5.75 8.93 -7.42
N GLY A 30 -5.76 7.85 -6.62
CA GLY A 30 -6.94 7.27 -5.98
C GLY A 30 -7.64 6.16 -6.75
N VAL A 31 -7.02 5.56 -7.77
CA VAL A 31 -7.67 4.54 -8.63
C VAL A 31 -8.12 3.35 -7.78
N TYR A 32 -7.22 2.70 -7.05
CA TYR A 32 -7.54 1.53 -6.23
C TYR A 32 -8.52 1.86 -5.11
N THR A 33 -8.29 2.97 -4.41
CA THR A 33 -9.19 3.53 -3.39
C THR A 33 -10.63 3.65 -3.91
N MET A 34 -10.83 4.31 -5.06
CA MET A 34 -12.18 4.57 -5.58
C MET A 34 -12.86 3.30 -6.07
N PHE A 35 -12.12 2.36 -6.66
CA PHE A 35 -12.68 1.06 -7.04
C PHE A 35 -13.18 0.26 -5.82
N ALA A 36 -12.36 0.15 -4.76
CA ALA A 36 -12.77 -0.55 -3.54
C ALA A 36 -13.98 0.14 -2.87
N ALA A 37 -13.99 1.47 -2.84
CA ALA A 37 -15.09 2.25 -2.30
C ALA A 37 -16.40 2.10 -3.10
N ALA A 38 -16.32 2.03 -4.43
CA ALA A 38 -17.48 1.78 -5.30
C ALA A 38 -18.11 0.39 -5.05
N LEU A 39 -17.29 -0.59 -4.66
CA LEU A 39 -17.75 -1.91 -4.19
C LEU A 39 -18.27 -1.89 -2.73
N ARG A 40 -18.44 -0.71 -2.13
CA ARG A 40 -18.91 -0.50 -0.75
C ARG A 40 -18.00 -1.16 0.30
N ARG A 41 -16.73 -1.38 -0.01
CA ARG A 41 -15.74 -1.92 0.93
C ARG A 41 -15.20 -0.81 1.81
N PHE A 42 -15.07 -1.11 3.11
CA PHE A 42 -14.32 -0.23 3.99
C PHE A 42 -12.88 -0.16 3.52
N THR A 43 -12.41 1.05 3.27
CA THR A 43 -11.14 1.33 2.62
C THR A 43 -10.34 2.33 3.45
N ILE A 44 -9.09 1.98 3.76
CA ILE A 44 -8.11 2.93 4.29
C ILE A 44 -7.19 3.31 3.14
N ALA A 45 -7.15 4.58 2.79
CA ALA A 45 -6.23 5.12 1.80
C ALA A 45 -5.14 5.94 2.51
N ILE A 46 -3.88 5.71 2.16
CA ILE A 46 -2.73 6.44 2.71
C ILE A 46 -2.04 7.14 1.54
N GLU A 47 -2.02 8.46 1.58
CA GLU A 47 -1.43 9.31 0.54
C GLU A 47 -0.89 10.59 1.18
N CYS A 48 0.31 11.01 0.81
CA CYS A 48 1.01 12.09 1.50
C CYS A 48 1.22 13.34 0.63
N PHE A 49 1.07 13.23 -0.69
CA PHE A 49 1.18 14.33 -1.62
C PHE A 49 -0.14 15.10 -1.71
N LYS A 50 -0.10 16.37 -1.27
CA LYS A 50 -1.33 17.16 -1.09
C LYS A 50 -2.23 17.28 -2.33
N PRO A 51 -1.70 17.45 -3.56
CA PRO A 51 -2.53 17.46 -4.76
C PRO A 51 -3.29 16.15 -5.01
N ASN A 52 -2.69 15.01 -4.67
CA ASN A 52 -3.33 13.70 -4.77
C ASN A 52 -4.41 13.50 -3.71
N VAL A 53 -4.11 13.86 -2.46
CA VAL A 53 -5.10 13.93 -1.38
C VAL A 53 -6.35 14.72 -1.81
N ILE A 54 -6.16 15.92 -2.38
CA ILE A 54 -7.28 16.76 -2.85
C ILE A 54 -8.10 16.06 -3.94
N ARG A 55 -7.45 15.36 -4.88
CA ARG A 55 -8.13 14.57 -5.92
C ARG A 55 -8.97 13.46 -5.30
N ILE A 56 -8.40 12.68 -4.38
CA ILE A 56 -9.09 11.59 -3.69
C ILE A 56 -10.29 12.11 -2.90
N VAL A 57 -10.13 13.18 -2.12
CA VAL A 57 -11.24 13.81 -1.37
C VAL A 57 -12.37 14.23 -2.31
N LYS A 58 -12.03 14.88 -3.43
CA LYS A 58 -13.03 15.30 -4.42
C LYS A 58 -13.76 14.10 -5.03
N ALA A 59 -13.04 13.03 -5.37
CA ALA A 59 -13.64 11.81 -5.91
C ALA A 59 -14.58 11.14 -4.89
N ILE A 60 -14.15 11.01 -3.63
CA ILE A 60 -14.97 10.48 -2.53
C ILE A 60 -16.28 11.27 -2.37
N GLN A 61 -16.22 12.60 -2.50
CA GLN A 61 -17.39 13.48 -2.40
C GLN A 61 -18.35 13.32 -3.58
N LEU A 62 -17.82 13.29 -4.81
CA LEU A 62 -18.60 13.16 -6.04
C LEU A 62 -19.32 11.81 -6.13
N GLU A 63 -18.67 10.74 -5.69
CA GLU A 63 -19.24 9.37 -5.73
C GLU A 63 -20.08 9.01 -4.50
N HIS A 64 -20.21 9.94 -3.54
CA HIS A 64 -20.97 9.73 -2.30
C HIS A 64 -20.53 8.48 -1.50
N VAL A 65 -19.21 8.28 -1.40
CA VAL A 65 -18.59 7.13 -0.70
C VAL A 65 -17.87 7.53 0.60
N GLN A 66 -18.17 8.70 1.17
CA GLN A 66 -17.55 9.22 2.39
C GLN A 66 -17.60 8.22 3.57
N ASN A 67 -18.65 7.42 3.65
CA ASN A 67 -18.83 6.44 4.73
C ASN A 67 -18.02 5.14 4.54
N HIS A 68 -17.34 4.98 3.40
CA HIS A 68 -16.57 3.79 3.08
C HIS A 68 -15.06 4.05 3.07
N VAL A 69 -14.60 5.29 3.13
CA VAL A 69 -13.18 5.63 2.98
C VAL A 69 -12.68 6.45 4.16
N VAL A 70 -11.56 6.00 4.74
CA VAL A 70 -10.74 6.80 5.65
C VAL A 70 -9.45 7.16 4.92
N LEU A 71 -9.22 8.45 4.70
CA LEU A 71 -7.99 8.97 4.09
C LEU A 71 -7.01 9.43 5.17
N ILE A 72 -5.79 8.94 5.10
CA ILE A 72 -4.67 9.27 6.00
C ILE A 72 -3.64 10.05 5.18
N GLU A 73 -3.47 11.33 5.54
CA GLU A 73 -2.63 12.29 4.81
C GLU A 73 -1.15 12.26 5.26
N ASN A 74 -0.60 11.07 5.48
CA ASN A 74 0.73 10.89 6.06
C ASN A 74 1.61 9.97 5.22
N ALA A 75 2.91 10.24 5.24
CA ALA A 75 3.90 9.35 4.63
C ALA A 75 4.24 8.20 5.58
N ILE A 76 4.34 6.97 5.06
CA ILE A 76 4.88 5.84 5.84
C ILE A 76 6.38 6.04 6.02
N PHE A 77 6.84 5.94 7.26
CA PHE A 77 8.24 6.12 7.61
C PHE A 77 8.65 5.33 8.84
N SER A 78 9.96 5.32 9.14
CA SER A 78 10.53 4.61 10.29
C SER A 78 10.05 5.12 11.65
N LYS A 79 9.65 6.39 11.74
CA LYS A 79 9.15 7.04 12.96
C LYS A 79 8.03 8.02 12.63
N SER A 80 7.09 8.14 13.55
CA SER A 80 5.95 9.05 13.45
C SER A 80 6.34 10.47 13.87
N GLY A 81 5.64 11.45 13.31
CA GLY A 81 5.76 12.85 13.74
C GLY A 81 6.95 13.61 13.16
N GLN A 82 7.76 12.99 12.31
CA GLN A 82 8.80 13.69 11.53
C GLN A 82 8.19 14.33 10.28
N PHE A 83 8.90 15.31 9.72
CA PHE A 83 8.58 15.89 8.41
C PHE A 83 9.57 15.38 7.38
N VAL A 84 9.07 15.02 6.20
CA VAL A 84 9.87 14.60 5.06
C VAL A 84 9.58 15.46 3.85
N LYS A 85 10.59 15.64 3.01
CA LYS A 85 10.44 16.27 1.69
C LYS A 85 10.20 15.21 0.63
N LEU A 86 9.18 15.43 -0.17
CA LEU A 86 8.83 14.63 -1.33
C LEU A 86 9.55 15.17 -2.57
N GLU A 87 9.85 14.28 -3.52
CA GLU A 87 10.29 14.65 -4.85
C GLU A 87 9.39 14.05 -5.93
N SER A 88 9.13 14.83 -6.97
CA SER A 88 8.41 14.35 -8.15
C SER A 88 9.27 13.36 -8.92
N ILE A 89 8.62 12.31 -9.41
CA ILE A 89 9.24 11.35 -10.32
C ILE A 89 9.02 11.86 -11.76
N PRO A 90 10.08 12.16 -12.54
CA PRO A 90 9.99 12.85 -13.83
C PRO A 90 9.02 12.23 -14.84
N ASP A 91 8.81 10.91 -14.77
CA ASP A 91 7.95 10.16 -15.68
C ASP A 91 6.62 9.69 -15.04
N ASN A 92 6.38 10.04 -13.77
CA ASN A 92 5.16 9.66 -13.05
C ASN A 92 4.64 10.84 -12.23
N ILE A 93 3.90 11.74 -12.91
CA ILE A 93 3.34 12.98 -12.32
C ILE A 93 2.42 12.67 -11.12
N GLY A 94 1.81 11.48 -11.11
CA GLY A 94 0.95 11.01 -10.03
C GLY A 94 1.69 10.52 -8.80
N SER A 95 3.02 10.35 -8.85
CA SER A 95 3.79 9.69 -7.81
C SER A 95 4.93 10.52 -7.26
N GLN A 96 5.21 10.32 -5.97
CA GLN A 96 6.21 11.06 -5.23
C GLN A 96 7.00 10.12 -4.32
N ALA A 97 8.32 10.29 -4.30
CA ALA A 97 9.22 9.54 -3.42
C ALA A 97 9.70 10.41 -2.26
N ILE A 98 10.06 9.78 -1.14
CA ILE A 98 10.71 10.48 -0.01
C ILE A 98 12.16 10.76 -0.39
N LYS A 99 12.54 12.04 -0.37
CA LYS A 99 13.90 12.51 -0.66
C LYS A 99 14.73 12.67 0.61
N ASP A 100 14.25 13.49 1.55
CA ASP A 100 15.02 13.96 2.70
C ASP A 100 14.17 14.06 3.97
N ILE A 101 14.82 13.88 5.13
CA ILE A 101 14.25 14.19 6.45
C ILE A 101 14.46 15.67 6.74
N LEU A 102 13.43 16.36 7.22
CA LEU A 102 13.47 17.77 7.57
C LEU A 102 13.61 17.94 9.09
N SER A 103 14.50 18.83 9.52
CA SER A 103 14.90 19.00 10.93
C SER A 103 14.01 19.94 11.77
N ILE A 104 13.01 20.61 11.19
CA ILE A 104 12.18 21.63 11.87
C ILE A 104 10.72 21.52 11.42
N ASN A 105 9.76 21.90 12.29
CA ASN A 105 8.34 22.10 11.98
C ASN A 105 8.19 23.06 10.78
N GLN A 106 8.08 22.50 9.58
CA GLN A 106 7.87 23.27 8.36
C GLN A 106 6.38 23.58 8.16
N SER A 107 6.12 24.59 7.33
CA SER A 107 4.75 24.92 6.92
C SER A 107 4.17 23.77 6.12
N LEU A 108 3.07 23.18 6.60
CA LEU A 108 2.27 22.18 5.89
C LEU A 108 1.57 22.73 4.63
N ASN A 109 1.81 24.00 4.28
CA ASN A 109 1.31 24.59 3.03
C ASN A 109 2.16 24.20 1.81
N ASP A 110 3.39 23.70 2.00
CA ASP A 110 4.17 23.16 0.88
C ASP A 110 3.63 21.75 0.54
N PRO A 111 3.10 21.53 -0.68
CA PRO A 111 2.55 20.24 -1.10
C PRO A 111 3.59 19.11 -1.12
N PHE A 112 4.89 19.42 -1.11
CA PHE A 112 5.98 18.46 -1.06
C PHE A 112 6.47 18.17 0.35
N ILE A 113 5.79 18.65 1.38
CA ILE A 113 6.13 18.34 2.77
C ILE A 113 5.04 17.46 3.37
N ALA A 114 5.44 16.27 3.81
CA ALA A 114 4.55 15.32 4.46
C ALA A 114 4.96 15.10 5.91
N LYS A 115 3.96 14.98 6.80
CA LYS A 115 4.17 14.45 8.15
C LYS A 115 4.13 12.93 8.09
N THR A 116 5.00 12.29 8.85
CA THR A 116 5.20 10.84 8.83
C THR A 116 4.40 10.11 9.90
N ILE A 117 4.06 8.86 9.61
CA ILE A 117 3.54 7.85 10.54
C ILE A 117 4.27 6.52 10.34
N ARG A 118 4.27 5.67 11.36
CA ARG A 118 4.59 4.25 11.21
C ARG A 118 3.38 3.52 10.64
N PHE A 119 3.58 2.39 9.97
CA PHE A 119 2.44 1.61 9.48
C PHE A 119 1.55 1.14 10.64
N ASP A 120 2.14 0.64 11.74
CA ASP A 120 1.38 0.25 12.95
C ASP A 120 0.54 1.37 13.58
N ASP A 121 0.79 2.66 13.26
CA ASP A 121 -0.01 3.76 13.80
C ASP A 121 -1.44 3.79 13.25
N ILE A 122 -1.74 3.05 12.17
CA ILE A 122 -3.11 2.94 11.65
C ILE A 122 -3.95 1.94 12.45
N LEU A 123 -3.36 1.20 13.40
CA LEU A 123 -4.03 0.21 14.23
C LEU A 123 -5.34 0.73 14.88
N PRO A 124 -5.39 1.94 15.49
CA PRO A 124 -6.63 2.45 16.08
C PRO A 124 -7.74 2.66 15.04
N VAL A 125 -7.38 3.00 13.79
CA VAL A 125 -8.35 3.16 12.69
C VAL A 125 -8.93 1.81 12.30
N LEU A 126 -8.10 0.78 12.16
CA LEU A 126 -8.54 -0.58 11.87
C LEU A 126 -9.48 -1.12 12.96
N GLN A 127 -9.09 -0.97 14.23
CA GLN A 127 -9.88 -1.44 15.38
C GLN A 127 -11.22 -0.70 15.51
N LYS A 128 -11.22 0.64 15.38
CA LYS A 128 -12.44 1.46 15.47
C LYS A 128 -13.48 1.10 14.41
N ASN A 129 -13.03 0.67 13.22
CA ASN A 129 -13.90 0.30 12.12
C ASN A 129 -14.15 -1.22 12.04
N HIS A 130 -13.80 -1.97 13.09
CA HIS A 130 -14.03 -3.41 13.21
C HIS A 130 -13.45 -4.23 12.04
N VAL A 131 -12.35 -3.76 11.45
CA VAL A 131 -11.65 -4.51 10.41
C VAL A 131 -11.09 -5.79 11.02
N ARG A 132 -11.32 -6.93 10.37
CA ARG A 132 -10.76 -8.23 10.78
C ARG A 132 -9.78 -8.76 9.75
N SER A 133 -10.13 -8.59 8.48
CA SER A 133 -9.32 -8.99 7.35
C SER A 133 -9.39 -7.93 6.25
N ALA A 134 -8.27 -7.76 5.55
CA ALA A 134 -8.16 -6.81 4.46
C ALA A 134 -7.18 -7.31 3.40
N ILE A 135 -7.40 -6.96 2.15
CA ILE A 135 -6.35 -7.06 1.13
C ILE A 135 -5.68 -5.70 0.99
N MET A 136 -4.46 -5.70 0.46
CA MET A 136 -3.64 -4.50 0.43
C MET A 136 -2.99 -4.26 -0.93
N LYS A 137 -2.91 -3.00 -1.34
CA LYS A 137 -1.99 -2.53 -2.38
C LYS A 137 -0.91 -1.68 -1.71
N VAL A 138 0.33 -1.86 -2.13
CA VAL A 138 1.47 -1.05 -1.69
C VAL A 138 2.21 -0.51 -2.92
N ASP A 139 2.30 0.82 -3.00
CA ASP A 139 2.92 1.57 -4.09
C ASP A 139 3.51 2.88 -3.52
N ILE A 140 4.63 2.77 -2.82
CA ILE A 140 5.25 3.93 -2.15
C ILE A 140 6.63 4.23 -2.69
N GLU A 141 6.79 3.98 -3.99
CA GLU A 141 7.89 4.43 -4.84
C GLU A 141 9.27 4.08 -4.24
N GLY A 142 9.43 2.83 -3.79
CA GLY A 142 10.68 2.31 -3.24
C GLY A 142 10.80 2.38 -1.71
N SER A 143 9.77 2.89 -1.02
CA SER A 143 9.71 2.98 0.45
C SER A 143 9.04 1.77 1.13
N GLU A 144 8.74 0.70 0.38
CA GLU A 144 8.00 -0.51 0.83
C GLU A 144 8.64 -1.16 2.06
N HIS A 145 9.98 -1.13 2.12
CA HIS A 145 10.75 -1.61 3.27
C HIS A 145 10.43 -0.87 4.59
N LEU A 146 10.03 0.41 4.54
CA LEU A 146 9.66 1.18 5.73
C LEU A 146 8.30 0.74 6.29
N LEU A 147 7.35 0.34 5.42
CA LEU A 147 6.12 -0.31 5.84
C LEU A 147 6.44 -1.61 6.59
N CYS A 148 7.30 -2.44 6.00
CA CYS A 148 7.70 -3.72 6.60
C CYS A 148 8.39 -3.53 7.95
N GLN A 149 9.29 -2.54 8.08
CA GLN A 149 9.96 -2.25 9.36
C GLN A 149 9.02 -1.80 10.48
N THR A 150 7.86 -1.26 10.14
CA THR A 150 6.98 -0.58 11.09
C THR A 150 5.58 -1.17 11.19
N GLY A 151 5.34 -2.29 10.52
CA GLY A 151 4.02 -2.93 10.37
C GLY A 151 3.84 -4.26 11.10
N HIS A 152 4.76 -4.66 11.98
CA HIS A 152 4.69 -5.97 12.65
C HIS A 152 3.38 -6.21 13.40
N THR A 153 2.91 -5.20 14.14
CA THR A 153 1.71 -5.35 14.98
C THR A 153 0.46 -5.62 14.15
N ILE A 154 0.30 -4.90 13.04
CA ILE A 154 -0.83 -5.10 12.13
C ILE A 154 -0.80 -6.49 11.50
N PHE A 155 0.37 -6.94 11.04
CA PHE A 155 0.49 -8.25 10.40
C PHE A 155 0.37 -9.44 11.36
N GLU A 156 0.56 -9.22 12.66
CA GLU A 156 0.31 -10.20 13.71
C GLU A 156 -1.17 -10.24 14.14
N GLN A 157 -1.87 -9.09 14.12
CA GLN A 157 -3.23 -8.98 14.65
C GLN A 157 -4.35 -9.12 13.60
N PHE A 158 -4.07 -8.82 12.34
CA PHE A 158 -5.08 -8.81 11.28
C PHE A 158 -4.74 -9.83 10.20
N ASP A 159 -5.79 -10.38 9.57
CA ASP A 159 -5.58 -11.29 8.46
C ASP A 159 -5.48 -10.53 7.14
N ILE A 160 -4.30 -10.54 6.53
CA ILE A 160 -4.06 -9.87 5.24
C ILE A 160 -3.72 -10.94 4.22
N PRO A 161 -4.70 -11.60 3.58
CA PRO A 161 -4.40 -12.81 2.81
C PRO A 161 -3.60 -12.55 1.53
N VAL A 162 -3.79 -11.38 0.91
CA VAL A 162 -3.13 -10.99 -0.35
C VAL A 162 -2.70 -9.53 -0.31
N ILE A 163 -1.47 -9.29 -0.77
CA ILE A 163 -0.88 -7.96 -0.89
C ILE A 163 -0.29 -7.85 -2.29
N GLN A 164 -0.75 -6.88 -3.08
CA GLN A 164 -0.05 -6.47 -4.28
C GLN A 164 0.96 -5.39 -3.92
N MET A 165 2.21 -5.54 -4.34
CA MET A 165 3.28 -4.61 -4.01
C MET A 165 4.10 -4.26 -5.25
N GLU A 166 4.36 -2.97 -5.43
CA GLU A 166 5.32 -2.50 -6.41
C GLU A 166 6.73 -2.96 -6.02
N TRP A 167 7.34 -3.76 -6.88
CA TRP A 167 8.66 -4.36 -6.66
C TRP A 167 9.77 -3.69 -7.47
N GLN A 168 9.42 -2.95 -8.53
CA GLN A 168 10.38 -2.42 -9.49
C GLN A 168 11.42 -1.45 -8.90
N TYR A 169 11.05 -0.67 -7.88
CA TYR A 169 11.99 0.21 -7.17
C TYR A 169 12.67 -0.49 -6.01
N VAL A 170 11.95 -1.36 -5.29
CA VAL A 170 12.51 -2.16 -4.19
C VAL A 170 13.71 -2.98 -4.65
N ARG A 171 13.60 -3.68 -5.78
CA ARG A 171 14.65 -4.56 -6.31
C ARG A 171 15.94 -3.84 -6.71
N ARG A 172 15.90 -2.51 -6.92
CA ARG A 172 17.09 -1.69 -7.25
C ARG A 172 18.03 -1.56 -6.05
N TYR A 173 17.53 -1.74 -4.83
CA TYR A 173 18.27 -1.59 -3.59
C TYR A 173 18.24 -2.90 -2.80
N LYS A 174 19.32 -3.69 -2.90
CA LYS A 174 19.41 -5.03 -2.30
C LYS A 174 19.01 -5.05 -0.82
N ASN A 175 19.49 -4.08 -0.04
CA ASN A 175 19.16 -3.96 1.39
C ASN A 175 17.66 -3.72 1.66
N ARG A 176 16.97 -2.96 0.80
CA ARG A 176 15.52 -2.71 0.93
C ARG A 176 14.74 -3.99 0.59
N ALA A 177 15.12 -4.64 -0.51
CA ALA A 177 14.52 -5.91 -0.93
C ALA A 177 14.70 -7.03 0.12
N GLU A 178 15.88 -7.13 0.75
CA GLU A 178 16.12 -8.09 1.83
C GLU A 178 15.20 -7.87 3.03
N ILE A 179 15.00 -6.62 3.46
CA ILE A 179 14.05 -6.27 4.54
C ILE A 179 12.63 -6.75 4.20
N VAL A 180 12.17 -6.51 2.97
CA VAL A 180 10.82 -6.89 2.53
C VAL A 180 10.68 -8.41 2.47
N LEU A 181 11.67 -9.12 1.89
CA LEU A 181 11.69 -10.58 1.81
C LEU A 181 11.66 -11.24 3.19
N ASP A 182 12.49 -10.75 4.11
CA ASP A 182 12.57 -11.28 5.47
C ASP A 182 11.29 -11.01 6.26
N PHE A 183 10.70 -9.83 6.10
CA PHE A 183 9.43 -9.49 6.72
C PHE A 183 8.32 -10.45 6.26
N PHE A 184 8.12 -10.61 4.95
CA PHE A 184 7.04 -11.47 4.44
C PHE A 184 7.28 -12.95 4.75
N ARG A 185 8.53 -13.43 4.69
CA ARG A 185 8.87 -14.78 5.13
C ARG A 185 8.51 -15.00 6.60
N LYS A 186 8.84 -14.05 7.48
CA LYS A 186 8.54 -14.13 8.93
C LYS A 186 7.03 -14.19 9.21
N HIS A 187 6.20 -13.55 8.37
CA HIS A 187 4.74 -13.57 8.52
C HIS A 187 4.05 -14.65 7.65
N ASN A 188 4.79 -15.65 7.17
CA ASN A 188 4.28 -16.80 6.41
C ASN A 188 3.63 -16.43 5.06
N TYR A 189 4.24 -15.51 4.32
CA TYR A 189 3.88 -15.20 2.94
C TYR A 189 4.85 -15.83 1.94
N ILE A 190 4.33 -16.12 0.75
CA ILE A 190 5.11 -16.44 -0.44
C ILE A 190 4.98 -15.32 -1.47
N ALA A 191 6.05 -15.06 -2.21
CA ALA A 191 6.00 -14.17 -3.37
C ALA A 191 5.45 -14.93 -4.58
N THR A 192 4.62 -14.26 -5.35
CA THR A 192 3.89 -14.84 -6.47
C THR A 192 3.76 -13.80 -7.61
N GLN A 193 3.76 -14.26 -8.86
CA GLN A 193 3.66 -13.39 -10.06
C GLN A 193 2.22 -12.93 -10.30
N ASP A 194 1.28 -13.84 -10.08
CA ASP A 194 -0.15 -13.59 -9.88
C ASP A 194 -0.51 -14.11 -8.49
N ILE A 195 -1.74 -14.50 -8.17
CA ILE A 195 -2.08 -15.03 -6.83
C ILE A 195 -1.61 -16.50 -6.65
N CYS A 196 -1.35 -17.22 -7.74
CA CYS A 196 -1.19 -18.67 -7.75
C CYS A 196 0.23 -19.12 -8.14
N LEU A 197 0.93 -18.35 -8.98
CA LEU A 197 2.23 -18.72 -9.52
C LEU A 197 3.35 -18.23 -8.62
N GLN A 198 3.87 -19.13 -7.78
CA GLN A 198 4.96 -18.82 -6.86
C GLN A 198 6.24 -18.42 -7.61
N LEU A 199 6.87 -17.35 -7.11
CA LEU A 199 8.15 -16.85 -7.57
C LEU A 199 9.29 -17.49 -6.77
N ASP A 200 10.39 -17.79 -7.45
CA ASP A 200 11.62 -18.24 -6.81
C ASP A 200 12.41 -17.04 -6.26
N ALA A 201 12.62 -17.03 -4.95
CA ALA A 201 13.35 -16.00 -4.22
C ALA A 201 14.80 -15.80 -4.69
N ALA A 202 15.42 -16.81 -5.31
CA ALA A 202 16.75 -16.69 -5.90
C ALA A 202 16.82 -15.60 -6.99
N TYR A 203 15.69 -15.31 -7.65
CA TYR A 203 15.59 -14.34 -8.73
C TYR A 203 14.95 -13.00 -8.34
N ALA A 204 14.76 -12.77 -7.03
CA ALA A 204 14.06 -11.59 -6.52
C ALA A 204 14.66 -10.25 -6.99
N PHE A 205 15.97 -10.21 -7.25
CA PHE A 205 16.68 -9.00 -7.67
C PHE A 205 16.84 -8.86 -9.19
N GLN A 206 16.42 -9.86 -9.98
CA GLN A 206 16.76 -9.95 -11.40
C GLN A 206 15.51 -9.94 -12.28
N SER A 207 14.67 -10.97 -12.16
CA SER A 207 13.62 -11.27 -13.14
C SER A 207 12.21 -11.22 -12.58
N TRP A 208 12.04 -10.97 -11.28
CA TRP A 208 10.71 -10.76 -10.72
C TRP A 208 9.99 -9.61 -11.45
N PRO A 209 8.66 -9.71 -11.64
CA PRO A 209 7.85 -8.68 -12.28
C PRO A 209 7.92 -7.32 -11.56
N SER A 210 7.43 -6.27 -12.22
CA SER A 210 7.37 -4.92 -11.61
C SER A 210 6.40 -4.85 -10.42
N ASP A 211 5.36 -5.67 -10.41
CA ASP A 211 4.46 -5.89 -9.29
C ASP A 211 4.53 -7.35 -8.87
N VAL A 212 4.57 -7.58 -7.56
CA VAL A 212 4.59 -8.91 -6.95
C VAL A 212 3.41 -9.03 -6.00
N TYR A 213 2.82 -10.23 -5.94
CA TYR A 213 1.82 -10.55 -4.96
C TYR A 213 2.46 -11.32 -3.80
N TRP A 214 2.19 -10.88 -2.58
CA TRP A 214 2.50 -11.63 -1.36
C TRP A 214 1.23 -12.33 -0.90
N VAL A 215 1.23 -13.66 -0.94
CA VAL A 215 0.07 -14.48 -0.59
C VAL A 215 0.39 -15.27 0.67
N LYS A 216 -0.51 -15.20 1.66
CA LYS A 216 -0.35 -15.91 2.92
C LYS A 216 -0.53 -17.42 2.67
N MET A 217 0.41 -18.25 3.14
CA MET A 217 0.48 -19.68 2.75
C MET A 217 -0.79 -20.50 3.04
N ASN A 218 -1.58 -20.11 4.04
CA ASN A 218 -2.81 -20.81 4.41
C ASN A 218 -4.08 -20.16 3.82
N SER A 219 -3.93 -19.19 2.94
CA SER A 219 -5.07 -18.51 2.32
C SER A 219 -5.61 -19.33 1.16
N SER A 220 -6.92 -19.58 1.12
CA SER A 220 -7.58 -20.32 0.03
C SER A 220 -7.81 -19.45 -1.21
N VAL A 221 -6.96 -18.43 -1.43
CA VAL A 221 -7.26 -17.31 -2.33
C VAL A 221 -6.89 -17.60 -3.78
N CYS A 222 -6.23 -18.72 -4.08
CA CYS A 222 -5.90 -19.13 -5.45
C CYS A 222 -7.12 -19.04 -6.37
N ILE A 223 -7.09 -18.03 -7.25
CA ILE A 223 -8.11 -17.82 -8.26
C ILE A 223 -7.65 -18.55 -9.51
N THR A 224 -7.97 -19.84 -9.63
CA THR A 224 -7.93 -20.49 -10.94
C THR A 224 -9.05 -19.89 -11.79
N GLY A 225 -8.71 -19.51 -13.02
CA GLY A 225 -9.58 -18.83 -13.98
C GLY A 225 -10.90 -19.54 -14.24
#